data_AF-A0A9D7KLJ9-F1
#
_entry.id   AF-A0A9D7KLJ9-F1
#
_cell.length_a   1.000
_cell.length_b   1.000
_cell.length_c   1.000
_cell.angle_alpha   90.00
_cell.angle_beta   90.00
_cell.angle_gamma   90.00
#
_symmetry.space_group_name_H-M   'P 1'
#
loop_
_entity.id
_entity.type
_entity.pdbx_description
1 polymer ?
#
loop_
_entity_poly.entity_id
_entity_poly.type
_entity_poly.pdbx_seq_one_letter_code
_entity_poly.pdbx_strand_id
1 'polypeptide(L)' 'MYKILILVILSIITLQAQLQFEHFNPYPSAMEVEDVSIIDDNTIFAVGEIGMVQRTTDRGQTWDVQRLDSISPF' A
#
# COMPACT_ATOMS: atom_id res chain seq x y z
N MET A 1 -30.91 -7.05 -30.89
CA MET A 1 -29.56 -6.68 -31.35
C MET A 1 -28.78 -5.87 -30.31
N TYR A 2 -29.32 -4.80 -29.72
CA TYR A 2 -28.61 -4.01 -28.68
C TYR A 2 -28.26 -4.77 -27.40
N LYS A 3 -29.06 -5.80 -27.02
CA LYS A 3 -28.85 -6.59 -25.80
C LYS A 3 -27.51 -7.34 -25.78
N ILE A 4 -27.06 -7.83 -26.93
CA ILE A 4 -25.76 -8.52 -27.07
C ILE A 4 -24.61 -7.51 -26.95
N LEU A 5 -24.79 -6.31 -27.51
CA LEU A 5 -23.80 -5.23 -27.43
C LEU A 5 -23.57 -4.77 -25.98
N ILE A 6 -24.65 -4.64 -25.20
CA ILE A 6 -24.59 -4.24 -23.78
C ILE A 6 -23.82 -5.28 -22.95
N LEU A 7 -24.06 -6.59 -23.18
CA LEU A 7 -23.38 -7.65 -22.43
C LEU A 7 -21.89 -7.74 -22.76
N VAL A 8 -21.49 -7.48 -24.01
CA VAL A 8 -20.08 -7.41 -24.42
C VAL A 8 -19.37 -6.22 -23.76
N ILE A 9 -20.03 -5.06 -23.67
CA ILE A 9 -19.46 -3.88 -22.99
C ILE A 9 -19.30 -4.14 -21.49
N LEU A 10 -20.29 -4.77 -20.84
CA LEU A 10 -20.22 -5.15 -19.42
C LEU A 10 -19.13 -6.20 -19.12
N SER A 11 -18.89 -7.14 -20.02
CA SER A 11 -17.82 -8.13 -19.85
C SER A 11 -16.42 -7.54 -19.97
N ILE A 12 -16.26 -6.47 -20.75
CA ILE A 12 -14.97 -5.77 -20.90
C ILE A 12 -14.62 -5.00 -19.61
N ILE A 13 -15.62 -4.49 -18.89
CA ILE A 13 -15.44 -3.73 -17.64
C ILE A 13 -15.07 -4.64 -16.46
N THR A 14 -15.51 -5.91 -16.46
CA THR A 14 -15.17 -6.89 -15.42
C THR A 14 -13.83 -7.59 -15.66
N LEU A 15 -13.15 -7.28 -16.78
CA LEU A 15 -11.85 -7.83 -17.14
C LEU A 15 -10.68 -7.01 -16.56
N GLN A 16 -10.82 -6.49 -15.34
CA GLN A 16 -9.67 -5.94 -14.61
C GLN A 16 -9.05 -7.03 -13.74
N ALA A 17 -8.49 -8.04 -14.40
CA ALA A 17 -7.34 -8.76 -13.86
C ALA A 17 -6.08 -8.15 -14.49
N GLN A 18 -5.91 -6.84 -14.39
CA GLN A 18 -4.59 -6.27 -14.62
C GLN A 18 -3.80 -6.53 -13.34
N LEU A 19 -2.64 -7.19 -13.47
CA LEU A 19 -1.52 -6.98 -12.55
C LEU A 19 -1.07 -5.52 -12.73
N GLN A 20 -1.93 -4.59 -12.37
CA GLN A 20 -1.56 -3.20 -12.28
C GLN A 20 -0.75 -3.14 -11.00
N PHE A 21 0.56 -2.90 -11.13
CA PHE A 21 1.28 -2.24 -10.05
C PHE A 21 0.58 -0.89 -9.90
N GLU A 22 -0.46 -0.85 -9.07
CA GLU A 22 -1.00 0.40 -8.58
C GLU A 22 0.18 1.02 -7.85
N HIS A 23 0.66 2.15 -8.35
CA HIS A 23 1.56 2.99 -7.58
C HIS A 23 0.75 3.43 -6.37
N PHE A 24 0.81 2.61 -5.32
CA PHE A 24 0.43 3.00 -3.99
C PHE A 24 1.44 4.09 -3.65
N ASN A 25 1.06 5.34 -3.95
CA ASN A 25 1.84 6.51 -3.62
C ASN A 25 2.34 6.25 -2.20
N PRO A 26 3.64 5.98 -1.97
CA PRO A 26 4.09 5.75 -0.62
C PRO A 26 3.60 6.98 0.10
N TYR A 27 2.90 6.76 1.21
CA TYR A 27 2.53 7.85 2.10
C TYR A 27 3.72 8.80 2.13
N PRO A 28 3.56 10.13 1.96
CA PRO A 28 4.71 11.01 1.81
C PRO A 28 5.45 11.14 3.14
N SER A 29 6.07 10.07 3.62
CA SER A 29 7.31 10.16 4.33
C SER A 29 8.30 10.61 3.28
N ALA A 30 8.86 11.81 3.45
CA ALA A 30 10.02 12.29 2.71
C ALA A 30 11.29 11.43 2.92
N MET A 31 11.12 10.19 3.39
CA MET A 31 12.14 9.28 3.90
C MET A 31 11.95 7.94 3.21
N GLU A 32 13.07 7.35 2.80
CA GLU A 32 13.12 6.09 2.08
C GLU A 32 12.80 4.91 3.01
N VAL A 33 12.05 3.92 2.51
CA VAL A 33 11.83 2.64 3.20
C VAL A 33 13.00 1.73 2.87
N GLU A 34 13.70 1.25 3.90
CA GLU A 34 14.89 0.41 3.75
C GLU A 34 14.57 -1.08 3.84
N ASP A 35 13.57 -1.47 4.65
CA ASP A 35 13.19 -2.87 4.83
C ASP A 35 11.71 -3.03 5.21
N VAL A 36 11.16 -4.22 4.94
CA VAL A 36 9.76 -4.58 5.20
C VAL A 36 9.64 -6.01 5.71
N SER A 37 8.78 -6.22 6.71
CA SER A 37 8.48 -7.53 7.26
C SER A 37 6.98 -7.78 7.33
N ILE A 38 6.56 -8.93 6.82
CA ILE A 38 5.16 -9.40 6.86
C ILE A 38 5.01 -10.30 8.07
N ILE A 39 4.11 -9.93 8.98
CA ILE A 39 3.83 -10.70 10.20
C ILE A 39 2.70 -11.70 9.93
N ASP A 40 1.66 -11.25 9.23
CA ASP A 40 0.53 -12.06 8.79
C ASP A 40 -0.13 -11.43 7.55
N ASP A 41 -1.22 -12.03 7.07
CA ASP A 41 -1.93 -11.59 5.86
C ASP A 41 -2.37 -10.12 5.86
N ASN A 42 -2.52 -9.50 7.03
CA ASN A 42 -3.00 -8.14 7.18
C ASN A 42 -1.95 -7.21 7.80
N THR A 43 -1.04 -7.74 8.62
CA THR A 43 -0.08 -6.98 9.40
C THR A 43 1.30 -6.93 8.72
N ILE A 44 1.75 -5.73 8.37
CA ILE A 44 3.07 -5.50 7.77
C ILE A 44 3.76 -4.33 8.50
N PHE A 45 5.06 -4.46 8.73
CA PHE A 45 5.91 -3.39 9.24
C PHE A 45 6.92 -2.96 8.18
N ALA A 46 7.11 -1.65 8.03
CA ALA A 46 8.15 -1.06 7.21
C ALA A 46 9.03 -0.15 8.06
N VAL A 47 10.34 -0.18 7.83
CA VAL A 47 11.31 0.66 8.53
C VAL A 47 12.11 1.47 7.52
N GLY A 48 12.60 2.63 7.95
CA GLY A 48 13.43 3.47 7.09
C GLY A 48 14.18 4.53 7.87
N GLU A 49 14.63 5.56 7.16
CA GLU A 49 15.56 6.55 7.70
C GLU A 49 15.04 7.22 8.99
N ILE A 50 15.98 7.66 9.84
CA ILE A 50 15.72 8.48 11.03
C ILE A 50 14.71 7.83 12.00
N GLY A 51 14.81 6.50 12.19
CA GLY A 51 13.95 5.78 13.14
C GLY A 51 12.48 5.77 12.74
N MET A 52 12.19 5.87 11.43
CA MET A 52 10.85 5.72 10.89
C MET A 52 10.40 4.27 11.03
N VAL A 53 9.25 4.07 11.67
CA VAL A 53 8.55 2.78 11.71
C VAL A 53 7.12 3.00 11.23
N GLN A 54 6.69 2.22 10.26
CA GLN A 54 5.34 2.23 9.73
C GLN A 54 4.70 0.86 9.92
N ARG A 55 3.40 0.83 10.21
CA ARG A 55 2.62 -0.40 10.36
C ARG A 55 1.31 -0.29 9.59
N THR A 56 0.95 -1.36 8.89
CA THR A 56 -0.41 -1.56 8.35
C THR A 56 -1.05 -2.77 9.01
N THR A 57 -2.37 -2.77 9.11
CA THR A 57 -3.20 -3.92 9.52
C THR A 57 -4.30 -4.22 8.50
N ASP A 58 -4.18 -3.69 7.29
CA ASP A 58 -5.15 -3.80 6.20
C ASP A 58 -4.49 -4.10 4.86
N ARG A 59 -3.40 -4.88 4.89
CA ARG A 59 -2.66 -5.34 3.70
C ARG A 59 -1.95 -4.21 2.94
N GLY A 60 -1.56 -3.15 3.64
CA GLY A 60 -0.86 -2.01 3.06
C GLY A 60 -1.77 -0.96 2.42
N GLN A 61 -3.09 -1.04 2.64
CA GLN A 61 -4.02 -0.02 2.16
C GLN A 61 -3.95 1.25 3.01
N THR A 62 -3.63 1.16 4.29
CA THR A 62 -3.36 2.31 5.17
C THR A 62 -2.19 1.99 6.11
N TRP A 63 -1.43 3.04 6.45
CA TRP A 63 -0.23 2.95 7.27
C TRP A 63 -0.28 3.90 8.45
N ASP A 64 -0.11 3.37 9.65
CA ASP A 64 0.20 4.12 10.87
C ASP A 64 1.70 4.45 10.87
N VAL A 65 2.05 5.73 10.81
CA VAL A 65 3.44 6.18 10.77
C VAL A 65 3.87 6.70 12.15
N GLN A 66 4.88 6.06 12.75
CA GLN A 66 5.55 6.54 13.94
C GLN A 66 6.94 7.06 13.57
N ARG A 67 7.20 8.33 13.90
CA ARG A 67 8.55 8.88 13.93
C ARG A 67 9.03 8.86 15.35
N LEU A 68 10.21 8.29 15.58
CA LEU A 68 10.91 8.50 16.84
C LEU A 68 11.51 9.91 16.76
N ASP A 69 10.70 10.92 17.11
CA ASP A 69 11.12 12.31 17.12
C ASP A 69 12.30 12.46 18.06
N SER A 70 13.48 12.67 17.47
CA SER A 70 14.75 13.00 18.11
C SER A 70 15.26 11.98 19.12
N ILE A 71 16.51 11.57 18.91
CA ILE A 71 17.38 11.03 19.94
C ILE A 71 17.26 11.98 21.15
N SER A 72 16.47 11.61 22.16
CA SER A 72 16.54 12.29 23.45
C SER A 72 17.96 12.03 23.94
N PRO A 73 18.81 13.06 24.09
CA PRO A 73 20.12 12.87 24.65
C PRO A 73 19.91 12.57 26.13
N PHE A 74 19.91 11.29 26.48
CA PHE A 74 20.40 10.92 27.80
C PHE A 74 21.89 11.20 27.85
#